data_AF-A0AA97F0D9-F1
#
_entry.id   AF-A0AA97F0D9-F1
#
_cell.length_a   1.000
_cell.length_b   1.000
_cell.length_c   1.000
_cell.angle_alpha   90.00
_cell.angle_beta   90.00
_cell.angle_gamma   90.00
#
_symmetry.space_group_name_H-M   'P 1'
#
loop_
_entity.id
_entity.type
_entity.pdbx_description
1 polymer ?
#
loop_
_entity_poly.entity_id
_entity_poly.type
_entity_poly.pdbx_seq_one_letter_code
_entity_poly.pdbx_strand_id
1 'polypeptide(L)' 'MSLRLLNIEQVVEKVNISKPTIYNWIKSGYFPSSVLFGNGKRQLARWNEEEIDDWIKQHYTQPRAS' A
#
# COMPACT_ATOMS: atom_id res chain seq x y z
N MET A 1 -5.46 -11.13 16.77
CA MET A 1 -5.04 -10.15 15.75
C MET A 1 -5.66 -10.54 14.43
N SER A 2 -6.27 -9.61 13.71
CA SER A 2 -7.03 -9.87 12.48
C SER A 2 -6.23 -9.32 11.31
N LEU A 3 -5.84 -10.16 10.34
CA LEU A 3 -5.17 -9.71 9.13
C LEU A 3 -6.19 -8.96 8.25
N ARG A 4 -6.03 -7.64 8.14
CA ARG A 4 -6.87 -6.80 7.28
C ARG A 4 -6.17 -6.54 5.95
N LEU A 5 -6.86 -6.89 4.87
CA LEU A 5 -6.37 -6.73 3.51
C LEU A 5 -7.09 -5.57 2.83
N LEU A 6 -6.31 -4.70 2.18
CA LEU A 6 -6.80 -3.56 1.42
C LEU A 6 -6.78 -3.88 -0.08
N ASN A 7 -7.80 -3.44 -0.80
CA ASN A 7 -7.75 -3.33 -2.26
C ASN A 7 -7.04 -2.02 -2.69
N ILE A 8 -6.77 -1.87 -3.99
CA ILE A 8 -6.07 -0.68 -4.49
C ILE A 8 -6.82 0.63 -4.23
N GLU A 9 -8.15 0.63 -4.19
CA GLU A 9 -8.95 1.84 -3.92
C GLU A 9 -8.80 2.30 -2.48
N GLN A 10 -8.83 1.35 -1.55
CA GLN A 10 -8.58 1.61 -0.13
C GLN A 10 -7.15 2.06 0.12
N VAL A 11 -6.17 1.50 -0.58
CA VAL A 11 -4.77 1.96 -0.49
C VAL A 11 -4.67 3.40 -0.98
N VAL A 12 -5.21 3.72 -2.16
CA VAL A 12 -5.23 5.08 -2.73
C VAL A 12 -5.85 6.07 -1.75
N GLU A 13 -6.99 5.73 -1.15
CA GLU A 13 -7.67 6.57 -0.17
C GLU A 13 -6.81 6.78 1.08
N LYS A 14 -6.20 5.71 1.61
CA LYS A 14 -5.40 5.73 2.83
C LYS A 14 -4.10 6.54 2.70
N VAL A 15 -3.41 6.46 1.56
CA VAL A 15 -2.17 7.21 1.33
C VAL A 15 -2.38 8.53 0.57
N ASN A 16 -3.57 8.75 0.00
CA ASN A 16 -3.91 9.86 -0.88
C ASN A 16 -2.95 10.01 -2.09
N ILE A 17 -2.61 8.89 -2.73
CA ILE A 17 -1.71 8.81 -3.88
C ILE A 17 -2.38 8.06 -5.02
N SER A 18 -2.21 8.55 -6.25
CA SER A 18 -2.87 7.96 -7.42
C SER A 18 -2.40 6.53 -7.71
N LYS A 19 -3.30 5.70 -8.27
CA LYS A 19 -3.00 4.31 -8.67
C LYS A 19 -1.73 4.21 -9.55
N PRO A 20 -1.53 5.04 -10.60
CA PRO A 20 -0.34 4.96 -11.43
C PRO A 20 0.96 5.20 -10.66
N THR A 21 0.97 6.18 -9.75
CA THR A 21 2.15 6.47 -8.91
C THR A 21 2.46 5.32 -7.98
N ILE A 22 1.45 4.72 -7.33
CA ILE A 22 1.63 3.53 -6.48
C ILE A 22 2.27 2.40 -7.28
N TYR A 23 1.76 2.07 -8.47
CA TYR A 23 2.35 1.01 -9.28
C TYR A 23 3.77 1.32 -9.74
N ASN A 24 4.09 2.58 -10.04
CA ASN A 24 5.45 3.00 -10.37
C ASN A 24 6.39 2.84 -9.17
N TRP A 25 5.95 3.19 -7.96
CA TRP A 25 6.74 3.01 -6.75
C TRP A 25 6.91 1.55 -6.34
N ILE A 26 5.93 0.69 -6.60
CA ILE A 26 6.10 -0.76 -6.44
C ILE A 26 7.20 -1.26 -7.39
N LYS A 27 7.18 -0.83 -8.66
CA LYS A 27 8.23 -1.19 -9.63
C LYS A 27 9.61 -0.69 -9.22
N SER A 28 9.70 0.46 -8.55
CA SER A 28 10.97 1.01 -8.05
C SER A 28 11.38 0.47 -6.68
N GLY A 29 10.57 -0.38 -6.04
CA GLY A 29 10.81 -0.91 -4.69
C GLY A 29 10.60 0.11 -3.57
N TYR A 30 9.98 1.26 -3.86
CA TYR A 30 9.74 2.34 -2.88
C TYR A 30 8.44 2.16 -2.08
N PHE A 31 7.48 1.42 -2.63
CA PHE A 31 6.17 1.18 -1.99
C PHE A 31 5.93 -0.32 -1.77
N PRO A 32 5.19 -0.71 -0.70
CA PRO A 32 4.88 -2.11 -0.42
C PRO A 32 4.23 -2.84 -1.59
N SER A 33 4.70 -4.06 -1.84
CA SER A 33 4.18 -4.90 -2.93
C SER A 33 2.84 -5.53 -2.55
N SER A 34 1.95 -5.69 -3.54
CA SER A 34 0.70 -6.41 -3.34
C SER A 34 0.89 -7.93 -3.33
N VAL A 35 0.13 -8.62 -2.50
CA VAL A 35 -0.12 -10.06 -2.63
C VAL A 35 -1.23 -10.29 -3.66
N LEU A 36 -1.02 -11.24 -4.57
CA LEU A 36 -2.01 -11.60 -5.60
C LEU A 36 -2.84 -12.80 -5.12
N PHE A 37 -4.17 -12.63 -5.11
CA PHE A 37 -5.12 -13.69 -4.77
C PHE A 37 -5.84 -14.21 -6.02
N GLY A 38 -5.93 -15.54 -6.15
CA GLY A 38 -6.62 -16.20 -7.26
C GLY A 38 -5.68 -16.64 -8.40
N ASN A 39 -6.27 -17.23 -9.44
CA ASN A 39 -5.54 -17.89 -10.53
C ASN A 39 -5.74 -17.17 -11.88
N GLY A 40 -4.67 -17.10 -12.67
CA GLY A 40 -4.69 -16.59 -14.05
C GLY A 40 -5.08 -15.11 -14.14
N LYS A 41 -5.89 -14.74 -15.14
CA LYS A 41 -6.26 -13.35 -15.45
C LYS A 41 -7.15 -12.66 -14.40
N ARG A 42 -7.63 -13.38 -13.37
CA ARG A 42 -8.52 -12.85 -12.31
C ARG A 42 -7.80 -12.62 -10.99
N GLN A 43 -6.49 -12.41 -11.04
CA GLN A 43 -5.72 -12.12 -9.84
C GLN A 43 -6.12 -10.78 -9.23
N LEU A 44 -6.41 -10.81 -7.93
CA LEU A 44 -6.80 -9.66 -7.15
C LEU A 44 -5.61 -9.23 -6.30
N ALA A 45 -5.08 -8.04 -6.58
CA ALA A 45 -4.05 -7.42 -5.75
C ALA A 45 -4.63 -6.98 -4.40
N ARG A 46 -3.93 -7.35 -3.32
CA ARG A 46 -4.26 -6.99 -1.94
C ARG A 46 -3.01 -6.59 -1.17
N TRP A 47 -3.14 -5.65 -0.25
CA TRP A 47 -2.07 -5.20 0.63
C TRP A 47 -2.42 -5.50 2.08
N ASN A 48 -1.42 -5.85 2.89
CA ASN A 48 -1.59 -5.88 4.33
C ASN A 48 -1.73 -4.44 4.84
N GLU A 49 -2.80 -4.14 5.55
CA GLU A 49 -3.01 -2.80 6.10
C GLU A 49 -1.87 -2.36 7.02
N GLU A 50 -1.34 -3.27 7.83
CA GLU A 50 -0.26 -2.98 8.79
C GLU A 50 1.04 -2.57 8.08
N GLU A 51 1.38 -3.22 6.96
CA GLU A 51 2.55 -2.88 6.15
C GLU A 51 2.43 -1.49 5.52
N ILE A 52 1.22 -1.11 5.11
CA ILE A 52 0.94 0.23 4.58
C ILE A 52 1.04 1.28 5.69
N ASP A 53 0.51 0.98 6.88
CA ASP A 53 0.61 1.86 8.05
C ASP A 53 2.07 2.08 8.47
N ASP A 54 2.89 1.04 8.44
CA ASP A 54 4.31 1.14 8.76
C ASP A 54 5.09 1.90 7.69
N TRP A 55 4.76 1.71 6.41
CA TRP A 55 5.32 2.51 5.33
C TRP A 55 4.97 3.99 5.51
N ILE A 56 3.73 4.32 5.87
CA ILE A 56 3.32 5.71 6.18
C ILE A 56 4.18 6.26 7.31
N LYS A 57 4.33 5.55 8.43
CA LYS A 57 5.13 6.03 9.57
C LYS A 57 6.60 6.28 9.22
N GLN A 58 7.19 5.46 8.35
CA GLN A 58 8.58 5.60 7.94
C GLN A 58 8.81 6.81 7.03
N HIS A 59 7.84 7.15 6.17
CA HIS A 59 7.96 8.21 5.19
C HIS A 59 7.26 9.51 5.61
N TYR A 60 6.38 9.44 6.60
CA TYR A 60 5.82 10.58 7.30
C TYR A 60 6.81 11.02 8.38
N THR A 61 7.60 12.04 8.06
CA THR A 61 8.31 12.78 9.10
C THR A 61 7.27 13.61 9.84
N GLN A 62 6.97 13.29 11.10
CA GLN A 62 6.25 14.23 11.97
C GLN A 62 7.00 15.56 11.92
N PRO A 63 6.32 16.71 11.73
CA PRO A 63 6.95 18.00 11.93
C PRO A 63 7.58 17.97 13.32
N ARG A 64 8.89 18.17 13.38
CA ARG A 64 9.63 18.23 14.64
C ARG A 64 8.88 19.22 15.54
N ALA A 65 8.27 18.71 16.62
CA ALA A 65 7.60 19.56 17.59
C ALA A 65 8.59 20.67 17.99
N SER A 66 8.16 21.92 17.79
CA SER A 66 8.95 23.12 18.06
C SER A 66 9.14 23.33 19.56
#